data_AF-A0A432T3I4-F1
#
_entry.id   AF-A0A432T3I4-F1
#
_cell.length_a   1.000
_cell.length_b   1.000
_cell.length_c   1.000
_cell.angle_alpha   90.00
_cell.angle_beta   90.00
_cell.angle_gamma   90.00
#
_symmetry.space_group_name_H-M   'P 1'
#
loop_
_entity.id
_entity.type
_entity.pdbx_description
1 polymer ?
#
loop_
_entity_poly.entity_id
_entity_poly.type
_entity_poly.pdbx_seq_one_letter_code
_entity_poly.pdbx_strand_id
1 'polypeptide(L)'
;MNIVFDKVGATPKPVTLSSEGVLLKGVLQKSGYHQVTLDAHLSGALELCCDRCGDMYTTDVDSTLALKLSDLVSEDKDDLDIIEFLDGKIDILYILQSEINAFKSTYHYCTKCDNNDDTFEVEY
;
A
#
# COMPACT_ATOMS: atom_id res chain seq x y z
N MET A 1 -10.10 8.99 1.44
CA MET A 1 -11.21 8.93 2.44
C MET A 1 -10.60 9.36 3.76
N ASN A 2 -11.11 10.43 4.38
CA ASN A 2 -10.44 11.03 5.55
C ASN A 2 -11.12 10.66 6.87
N ILE A 3 -10.34 10.17 7.83
CA ILE A 3 -10.78 9.79 9.17
C ILE A 3 -9.94 10.54 10.20
N VAL A 4 -10.59 11.33 11.05
CA VAL A 4 -9.92 12.06 12.15
C VAL A 4 -9.47 11.06 13.23
N PHE A 5 -8.26 11.20 13.75
CA PHE A 5 -7.71 10.33 14.81
C PHE A 5 -8.64 10.20 16.03
N ASP A 6 -9.24 11.30 16.48
CA ASP A 6 -10.20 11.34 17.60
C ASP A 6 -11.45 10.48 17.39
N LYS A 7 -11.78 10.14 16.13
CA LYS A 7 -12.93 9.29 15.77
C LYS A 7 -12.57 7.80 15.68
N VAL A 8 -11.31 7.45 15.97
CA VAL A 8 -10.85 6.06 16.08
C VAL A 8 -10.77 5.71 17.56
N GLY A 9 -11.52 4.70 17.97
CA GLY A 9 -11.55 4.22 19.35
C GLY A 9 -10.70 2.97 19.55
N ALA A 10 -10.77 2.42 20.76
CA ALA A 10 -10.18 1.11 21.08
C ALA A 10 -10.94 -0.05 20.40
N THR A 11 -12.20 0.17 20.00
CA THR A 11 -12.95 -0.83 19.22
C THR A 11 -12.54 -0.75 17.75
N PRO A 12 -12.20 -1.88 17.11
CA PRO A 12 -11.82 -1.89 15.71
C PRO A 12 -12.92 -1.31 14.82
N LYS A 13 -12.56 -0.31 14.02
CA LYS A 13 -13.45 0.37 13.09
C LYS A 13 -13.21 -0.16 11.68
N PRO A 14 -14.19 -0.83 11.04
CA PRO A 14 -14.01 -1.33 9.70
C PRO A 14 -13.86 -0.18 8.70
N VAL A 15 -12.94 -0.36 7.76
CA VAL A 15 -12.71 0.54 6.63
C VAL A 15 -12.69 -0.27 5.34
N THR A 16 -13.27 0.30 4.28
CA THR A 16 -13.26 -0.32 2.96
C THR A 16 -13.19 0.78 1.91
N LEU A 17 -12.27 0.65 0.98
CA LEU A 17 -12.05 1.62 -0.09
C LEU A 17 -11.50 0.90 -1.32
N SER A 18 -11.90 1.30 -2.52
CA SER A 18 -11.31 0.81 -3.77
C SER A 18 -10.69 1.95 -4.58
N SER A 19 -9.59 1.66 -5.26
CA SER A 19 -8.89 2.56 -6.19
C SER A 19 -8.20 1.72 -7.26
N GLU A 20 -8.27 2.15 -8.52
CA GLU A 20 -7.56 1.52 -9.66
C GLU A 20 -7.71 0.00 -9.77
N GLY A 21 -8.87 -0.56 -9.39
CA GLY A 21 -9.12 -2.00 -9.44
C GLY A 21 -8.65 -2.80 -8.21
N VAL A 22 -8.04 -2.14 -7.22
CA VAL A 22 -7.63 -2.74 -5.94
C VAL A 22 -8.59 -2.30 -4.83
N LEU A 23 -9.02 -3.25 -4.01
CA LEU A 23 -9.85 -3.08 -2.84
C LEU A 23 -9.00 -3.20 -1.57
N LEU A 24 -9.02 -2.17 -0.74
CA LEU A 24 -8.56 -2.22 0.65
C LEU A 24 -9.74 -2.55 1.55
N LYS A 25 -9.62 -3.62 2.33
CA LYS A 25 -10.58 -3.98 3.39
C LYS A 25 -9.83 -4.25 4.68
N GLY A 26 -10.14 -3.50 5.73
CA GLY A 26 -9.40 -3.61 6.99
C GLY A 26 -10.11 -2.97 8.17
N VAL A 27 -9.35 -2.79 9.24
CA VAL A 27 -9.80 -2.14 10.47
C VAL A 27 -8.79 -1.10 10.93
N LEU A 28 -9.31 0.01 11.47
CA LEU A 28 -8.52 0.98 12.23
C LEU A 28 -8.78 0.79 13.71
N GLN A 29 -7.71 0.76 14.50
CA GLN A 29 -7.83 0.66 15.95
C GLN A 29 -6.81 1.55 16.65
N LYS A 30 -7.24 2.20 17.73
CA LYS A 30 -6.35 3.02 18.56
C LYS A 30 -5.38 2.11 19.33
N SER A 31 -4.08 2.35 19.19
CA SER A 31 -3.00 1.66 19.94
C SER A 31 -2.37 2.55 21.02
N GLY A 32 -2.51 3.87 20.89
CA GLY A 32 -2.09 4.88 21.87
C GLY A 32 -2.89 6.16 21.69
N TYR A 33 -2.67 7.19 22.51
CA TYR A 33 -3.46 8.44 22.40
C TYR A 33 -3.30 9.12 21.02
N HIS A 34 -2.06 9.11 20.51
CA HIS A 34 -1.62 9.67 19.23
C HIS A 34 -1.28 8.60 18.17
N GLN A 35 -1.67 7.35 18.41
CA GLN A 35 -1.30 6.22 17.56
C GLN A 35 -2.50 5.36 17.20
N VAL A 36 -2.58 4.99 15.93
CA VAL A 36 -3.60 4.12 15.34
C VAL A 36 -2.91 3.04 14.52
N THR A 37 -3.38 1.81 14.57
CA THR A 37 -2.99 0.76 13.64
C THR A 37 -4.02 0.61 12.53
N LEU A 38 -3.54 0.32 11.33
CA LEU A 38 -4.33 -0.14 10.20
C LEU A 38 -3.93 -1.57 9.89
N ASP A 39 -4.86 -2.50 10.08
CA ASP A 39 -4.71 -3.90 9.68
C ASP A 39 -5.68 -4.18 8.53
N ALA A 40 -5.15 -4.43 7.34
CA ALA A 40 -5.93 -4.51 6.12
C ALA A 40 -5.47 -5.61 5.16
N HIS A 41 -6.36 -5.95 4.24
CA HIS A 41 -6.14 -6.85 3.13
C HIS A 41 -6.41 -6.10 1.83
N LEU A 42 -5.45 -6.15 0.90
CA LEU A 42 -5.54 -5.62 -0.44
C LEU A 42 -5.87 -6.76 -1.39
N SER A 43 -6.94 -6.62 -2.18
CA SER A 43 -7.27 -7.59 -3.21
C SER A 43 -7.79 -6.93 -4.48
N GLY A 44 -7.48 -7.50 -5.65
CA GLY A 44 -7.98 -6.98 -6.91
C GLY A 44 -7.07 -7.34 -8.07
N ALA A 45 -7.12 -6.54 -9.13
CA ALA A 45 -6.28 -6.73 -10.30
C ALA A 45 -5.79 -5.39 -10.83
N LEU A 46 -4.51 -5.33 -11.19
CA LEU A 46 -3.86 -4.16 -11.76
C LEU A 46 -3.43 -4.43 -13.19
N GLU A 47 -3.59 -3.44 -14.05
CA GLU A 47 -3.00 -3.43 -15.39
C GLU A 47 -1.57 -2.87 -15.29
N LEU A 48 -0.60 -3.63 -15.80
CA LEU A 48 0.82 -3.33 -15.75
C LEU A 48 1.41 -3.40 -17.15
N CYS A 49 2.49 -2.63 -17.34
CA CYS A 49 3.33 -2.72 -18.52
C CYS A 49 4.52 -3.62 -18.20
N CYS A 50 4.80 -4.61 -19.04
CA CYS A 50 5.98 -5.45 -18.88
C CYS A 50 7.26 -4.62 -19.06
N ASP A 51 8.12 -4.59 -18.05
CA ASP A 51 9.36 -3.80 -18.08
C ASP A 51 10.34 -4.27 -19.16
N ARG A 52 10.20 -5.51 -19.64
CA ARG A 52 11.08 -6.11 -20.66
C ARG A 52 10.60 -5.89 -22.09
N CYS A 53 9.30 -6.06 -22.36
CA CYS A 53 8.77 -6.03 -23.74
C CYS A 53 7.74 -4.94 -24.00
N GLY A 54 7.28 -4.22 -22.98
CA GLY A 54 6.26 -3.17 -23.11
C GLY A 54 4.83 -3.68 -23.32
N ASP A 55 4.59 -4.99 -23.28
CA ASP A 55 3.25 -5.55 -23.41
C ASP A 55 2.44 -5.23 -22.14
N MET A 56 1.18 -4.81 -22.33
CA MET A 56 0.23 -4.64 -21.24
C MET A 56 -0.30 -6.00 -20.80
N TYR A 57 -0.37 -6.23 -19.49
CA TYR A 57 -0.94 -7.44 -18.92
C TYR A 57 -1.58 -7.13 -17.56
N THR A 58 -2.45 -8.02 -17.10
CA THR A 58 -3.12 -7.89 -15.81
C THR A 58 -2.48 -8.82 -14.80
N THR A 59 -2.27 -8.34 -13.57
CA THR A 59 -1.77 -9.12 -12.45
C THR A 59 -2.71 -8.98 -11.26
N ASP A 60 -2.98 -10.09 -10.59
CA ASP A 60 -3.78 -10.10 -9.37
C ASP A 60 -2.96 -9.52 -8.20
N VAL A 61 -3.60 -8.67 -7.42
CA VAL A 61 -3.09 -8.16 -6.15
C VAL A 61 -3.77 -8.96 -5.05
N ASP A 62 -2.97 -9.56 -4.18
CA ASP A 62 -3.42 -10.26 -2.98
C ASP A 62 -2.35 -10.11 -1.89
N SER A 63 -2.56 -9.17 -0.97
CA SER A 63 -1.55 -8.86 0.05
C SER A 63 -2.16 -8.34 1.35
N THR A 64 -1.42 -8.52 2.45
CA THR A 64 -1.77 -7.98 3.76
C THR A 64 -0.99 -6.70 4.02
N LEU A 65 -1.64 -5.72 4.65
CA LEU A 65 -1.07 -4.43 5.02
C LEU A 65 -1.24 -4.22 6.53
N ALA A 66 -0.14 -4.00 7.23
CA ALA A 66 -0.13 -3.65 8.65
C ALA A 66 0.70 -2.38 8.84
N LEU A 67 0.06 -1.28 9.22
CA LEU A 67 0.70 0.03 9.33
C LEU A 67 0.47 0.64 10.71
N LYS A 68 1.48 1.36 11.21
CA LYS A 68 1.35 2.26 12.34
C LYS A 68 1.16 3.68 11.83
N LEU A 69 0.18 4.39 12.38
CA LEU A 69 -0.17 5.75 11.98
C LEU A 69 -0.05 6.65 13.21
N SER A 70 0.54 7.82 13.04
CA SER A 70 0.73 8.82 14.10
C SER A 70 0.23 10.19 13.66
N ASP A 71 -0.38 10.96 14.57
CA ASP A 71 -0.67 12.38 14.35
C ASP A 71 0.41 13.31 14.94
N LEU A 72 1.47 12.74 15.50
CA LEU A 72 2.69 13.42 15.93
C LEU A 72 3.89 12.95 15.13
N VAL A 73 4.94 13.79 15.11
CA VAL A 73 6.26 13.41 14.58
C VAL A 73 6.84 12.29 15.43
N SER A 74 7.33 11.23 14.80
CA SER A 74 8.04 10.16 15.49
C SER A 74 9.36 10.70 16.04
N GLU A 75 9.54 10.60 17.36
CA GLU A 75 10.78 11.02 18.02
C GLU A 75 11.93 10.04 17.73
N ASP A 76 11.58 8.76 17.54
CA ASP A 76 12.51 7.69 17.21
C ASP A 76 12.61 7.55 15.69
N LYS A 77 13.71 8.08 15.14
CA LYS A 77 14.03 8.02 13.70
C LYS A 77 14.29 6.61 13.16
N ASP A 78 14.32 5.62 14.04
CA ASP A 78 14.59 4.22 13.70
C ASP A 78 13.31 3.42 13.41
N ASP A 79 12.11 3.89 13.80
CA ASP A 79 10.83 3.26 13.45
C ASP A 79 10.33 3.82 12.10
N LEU A 80 10.92 3.33 11.01
CA LEU A 80 10.65 3.77 9.64
C LEU A 80 9.26 3.34 9.12
N ASP A 81 8.54 2.52 9.89
CA ASP A 81 7.25 1.92 9.51
C ASP A 81 6.04 2.72 10.04
N ILE A 82 6.25 3.97 10.47
CA ILE A 82 5.20 4.89 10.93
C ILE A 82 4.87 5.92 9.83
N ILE A 83 3.59 6.01 9.48
CA ILE A 83 3.09 7.09 8.61
C ILE A 83 2.55 8.23 9.47
N GLU A 84 3.07 9.43 9.24
CA GLU A 84 2.74 10.64 10.00
C GLU A 84 1.67 11.48 9.29
N PHE A 85 0.53 11.69 9.96
CA PHE A 85 -0.58 12.53 9.53
C PHE A 85 -0.71 13.75 10.46
N LEU A 86 0.18 14.71 10.28
CA LEU A 86 0.33 15.87 11.17
C LEU A 86 -0.86 16.85 11.16
N ASP A 87 -1.84 16.66 10.27
CA ASP A 87 -3.11 17.39 10.25
C ASP A 87 -4.23 16.67 11.04
N GLY A 88 -3.89 15.55 11.69
CA GLY A 88 -4.79 14.72 12.50
C GLY A 88 -5.82 13.93 11.69
N LYS A 89 -5.63 13.80 10.36
CA LYS A 89 -6.57 13.11 9.48
C LYS A 89 -5.87 12.00 8.70
N ILE A 90 -6.27 10.76 8.98
CA ILE A 90 -5.85 9.58 8.22
C ILE A 90 -6.53 9.61 6.85
N ASP A 91 -5.76 9.73 5.77
CA ASP A 91 -6.26 9.56 4.41
C ASP A 91 -6.03 8.14 3.89
N ILE A 92 -7.08 7.33 3.92
CA ILE A 92 -7.05 5.94 3.45
C ILE A 92 -6.86 5.84 1.93
N LEU A 93 -7.25 6.88 1.17
CA LEU A 93 -7.03 6.88 -0.28
C LEU A 93 -5.55 7.08 -0.58
N TYR A 94 -4.91 8.00 0.12
CA TYR A 94 -3.46 8.20 0.01
C TYR A 94 -2.68 6.93 0.33
N ILE A 95 -3.03 6.23 1.42
CA ILE A 95 -2.39 4.95 1.79
C ILE A 95 -2.57 3.94 0.65
N LEU A 96 -3.80 3.70 0.18
CA LEU A 96 -4.06 2.73 -0.89
C LEU A 96 -3.31 3.09 -2.18
N GLN A 97 -3.28 4.36 -2.57
CA GLN A 97 -2.55 4.82 -3.75
C GLN A 97 -1.03 4.63 -3.58
N SER A 98 -0.50 4.86 -2.38
CA SER A 98 0.91 4.64 -2.09
C SER A 98 1.28 3.17 -2.22
N GLU A 99 0.45 2.26 -1.71
CA GLU A 99 0.65 0.80 -1.87
C GLU A 99 0.56 0.36 -3.33
N ILE A 100 -0.42 0.86 -4.09
CA ILE A 100 -0.53 0.58 -5.53
C ILE A 100 0.71 1.07 -6.28
N ASN A 101 1.21 2.26 -5.96
CA ASN A 101 2.42 2.81 -6.58
C ASN A 101 3.67 2.04 -6.18
N ALA A 102 3.80 1.64 -4.92
CA ALA A 102 4.89 0.79 -4.44
C ALA A 102 4.87 -0.54 -5.20
N PHE A 103 3.70 -1.18 -5.32
CA PHE A 103 3.53 -2.38 -6.14
C PHE A 103 3.96 -2.14 -7.58
N LYS A 104 3.46 -1.10 -8.26
CA LYS A 104 3.84 -0.77 -9.65
C LYS A 104 5.32 -0.44 -9.84
N SER A 105 6.01 -0.01 -8.78
CA SER A 105 7.44 0.36 -8.85
C SER A 105 8.40 -0.83 -8.79
N THR A 106 7.92 -2.03 -8.48
CA THR A 106 8.73 -3.25 -8.57
C THR A 106 8.90 -3.70 -10.02
N TYR A 107 9.83 -4.62 -10.28
CA TYR A 107 9.97 -5.21 -11.60
C TYR A 107 8.82 -6.17 -11.91
N HIS A 108 8.27 -6.02 -13.11
CA HIS A 108 7.05 -6.66 -13.58
C HIS A 108 7.28 -7.27 -14.96
N TYR A 109 7.30 -8.60 -15.01
CA TYR A 109 7.45 -9.36 -16.25
C TYR A 109 6.15 -10.07 -16.61
N CYS A 110 5.73 -9.94 -17.87
CA CYS A 110 4.66 -10.78 -18.40
C CYS A 110 5.15 -12.23 -18.51
N THR A 111 4.21 -13.17 -18.61
CA THR A 111 4.49 -14.62 -18.70
C THR A 111 5.44 -15.01 -19.84
N LYS A 112 5.50 -14.22 -20.91
CA LYS A 112 6.43 -14.40 -22.03
C LYS A 112 7.88 -14.06 -21.65
N CYS A 113 8.07 -13.10 -20.74
CA CYS A 113 9.37 -12.56 -20.35
C CYS A 113 9.94 -13.20 -19.09
N ASP A 114 9.08 -13.73 -18.22
CA ASP A 114 9.42 -14.34 -16.92
C ASP A 114 10.21 -15.66 -17.05
N ASN A 115 10.10 -16.35 -18.20
CA ASN A 115 10.76 -17.64 -18.45
C ASN A 115 11.96 -17.55 -19.41
N ASN A 116 12.44 -16.34 -19.72
CA ASN A 116 13.52 -16.18 -20.68
C ASN A 116 14.84 -15.91 -19.94
N ASP A 117 15.54 -17.01 -19.60
CA ASP A 117 16.92 -17.07 -19.06
C ASP A 117 17.99 -16.50 -20.00
N ASP A 118 17.59 -15.92 -21.14
CA ASP A 118 18.49 -15.20 -22.02
C ASP A 118 19.00 -13.94 -21.30
N THR A 119 20.18 -14.09 -20.70
CA THR A 119 21.06 -13.03 -20.21
C THR A 119 21.36 -12.06 -21.34
N PHE A 120 20.64 -10.94 -21.43
CA PHE A 120 21.01 -9.86 -22.34
C PHE A 120 21.93 -8.89 -21.61
N GLU A 121 23.19 -9.27 -21.46
CA GLU A 121 24.28 -8.31 -21.41
C GLU A 121 24.68 -8.02 -22.87
N VAL A 122 24.28 -6.85 -23.38
CA VAL A 122 24.95 -6.26 -24.54
C VAL A 122 25.79 -5.11 -24.01
N GLU A 123 27.03 -5.44 -23.62
CA GLU A 123 28.06 -4.43 -23.44
C GLU A 123 28.50 -3.94 -24.83
N TYR A 124 28.55 -2.61 -25.00
CA TYR A 124 29.14 -1.93 -26.16
C TYR A 124 30.57 -1.51 -25.84
#